data_AF-A0A351C3W2-F1
#
_entry.id   AF-A0A351C3W2-F1
#
_cell.length_a   1.000
_cell.length_b   1.000
_cell.length_c   1.000
_cell.angle_alpha   90.00
_cell.angle_beta   90.00
_cell.angle_gamma   90.00
#
_symmetry.space_group_name_H-M   'P 1'
#
loop_
_entity.id
_entity.type
_entity.pdbx_description
1 polymer ?
#
loop_
_entity_poly.entity_id
_entity_poly.type
_entity_poly.pdbx_seq_one_letter_code
_entity_poly.pdbx_strand_id
1 'polypeptide(L)'
;MNQEYTRQTVKKLVWLSDWMISEIDSTSDNYWDKHSKFVHEKIGKILSLLEVAKNSKDLDLLTSELWIDPWLYRQHNISNLIFTDPFLPKQLREKVSKFYGERVIAMSTIYTTVMTKLCSDLLKGKLKDTDSEIKSTAWIRLNDSYHKKNWGWEKTHKKIESFRGDIEKYLTTLK
;
A
#
# COMPACT_ATOMS: atom_id res chain seq x y z
N MET A 1 3.20 -38.44 6.02
CA MET A 1 2.83 -37.00 6.12
C MET A 1 1.56 -36.91 6.97
N ASN A 2 1.49 -36.02 7.96
CA ASN A 2 0.29 -35.86 8.78
C ASN A 2 -0.83 -35.23 7.92
N GLN A 3 -1.92 -35.96 7.68
CA GLN A 3 -3.02 -35.50 6.81
C GLN A 3 -3.63 -34.17 7.29
N GLU A 4 -3.72 -33.95 8.60
CA GLU A 4 -4.24 -32.70 9.15
C GLU A 4 -3.29 -31.54 8.87
N TYR A 5 -1.98 -31.76 8.97
CA TYR A 5 -0.98 -30.74 8.62
C TYR A 5 -1.10 -30.35 7.13
N THR A 6 -1.17 -31.35 6.24
CA THR A 6 -1.36 -31.10 4.80
C THR A 6 -2.63 -30.32 4.51
N ARG A 7 -3.75 -30.67 5.17
CA ARG A 7 -5.02 -29.96 5.03
C ARG A 7 -4.91 -28.49 5.46
N GLN A 8 -4.25 -28.22 6.59
CA GLN A 8 -4.03 -26.85 7.06
C GLN A 8 -3.11 -26.06 6.12
N THR A 9 -2.04 -26.69 5.62
CA THR A 9 -1.15 -26.07 4.63
C THR A 9 -1.90 -25.68 3.36
N VAL A 10 -2.71 -26.57 2.78
CA VAL A 10 -3.54 -26.24 1.60
C VAL A 10 -4.47 -25.07 1.90
N LYS A 11 -5.16 -25.10 3.05
CA LYS A 11 -6.07 -24.01 3.45
C LYS A 11 -5.34 -22.66 3.55
N LYS A 12 -4.14 -22.63 4.12
CA LYS A 12 -3.35 -21.40 4.26
C LYS A 12 -2.78 -20.90 2.94
N LEU A 13 -2.39 -21.81 2.04
CA LEU A 13 -1.94 -21.44 0.69
C LEU A 13 -3.06 -20.83 -0.15
N VAL A 14 -4.27 -21.39 -0.07
CA VAL A 14 -5.47 -20.83 -0.73
C VAL A 14 -5.78 -19.45 -0.17
N TRP A 15 -5.86 -19.31 1.16
CA TRP A 15 -6.07 -18.02 1.82
C TRP A 15 -5.04 -16.96 1.39
N LEU A 16 -3.77 -17.33 1.31
CA LEU A 16 -2.71 -16.42 0.90
C LEU A 16 -2.90 -15.98 -0.55
N SER A 17 -3.22 -16.92 -1.45
CA SER A 17 -3.51 -16.61 -2.85
C SER A 17 -4.70 -15.67 -2.99
N ASP A 18 -5.82 -15.97 -2.32
CA ASP A 18 -7.05 -15.16 -2.37
C ASP A 18 -6.81 -13.75 -1.85
N TRP A 19 -6.06 -13.61 -0.75
CA TRP A 19 -5.71 -12.31 -0.22
C TRP A 19 -4.85 -11.48 -1.20
N MET A 20 -3.85 -12.09 -1.85
CA MET A 20 -3.05 -11.39 -2.86
C MET A 20 -3.89 -10.99 -4.09
N ILE A 21 -4.81 -11.86 -4.54
CA ILE A 21 -5.74 -11.55 -5.63
C ILE A 21 -6.64 -10.37 -5.25
N SER A 22 -7.05 -10.28 -3.99
CA SER A 22 -7.90 -9.18 -3.52
C SER A 22 -7.27 -7.79 -3.71
N GLU A 23 -5.95 -7.69 -3.89
CA GLU A 23 -5.30 -6.42 -4.20
C GLU A 23 -5.43 -6.01 -5.66
N ILE A 24 -5.63 -6.98 -6.55
CA ILE A 24 -5.66 -6.79 -8.00
C ILE A 24 -7.06 -6.85 -8.59
N ASP A 25 -8.01 -7.41 -7.85
CA ASP A 25 -9.43 -7.44 -8.19
C ASP A 25 -10.09 -6.08 -7.93
N SER A 26 -10.63 -5.45 -8.97
CA SER A 26 -11.29 -4.14 -8.89
C SER A 26 -12.55 -4.12 -8.03
N THR A 27 -13.16 -5.28 -7.78
CA THR A 27 -14.34 -5.41 -6.93
C THR A 27 -14.00 -5.50 -5.45
N SER A 28 -12.75 -5.86 -5.12
CA SER A 28 -12.29 -6.05 -3.75
C SER A 28 -12.09 -4.73 -3.01
N ASP A 29 -12.33 -4.74 -1.69
CA ASP A 29 -12.00 -3.62 -0.79
C ASP A 29 -10.51 -3.39 -0.59
N ASN A 30 -9.69 -4.37 -0.96
CA ASN A 30 -8.24 -4.24 -0.96
C ASN A 30 -7.68 -3.78 -2.30
N TYR A 31 -8.53 -3.50 -3.30
CA TYR A 31 -8.08 -3.09 -4.62
C TYR A 31 -7.15 -1.89 -4.55
N TRP A 32 -6.01 -1.99 -5.23
CA TRP A 32 -4.96 -0.97 -5.23
C TRP A 32 -5.48 0.45 -5.48
N ASP A 33 -6.39 0.65 -6.44
CA ASP A 33 -6.79 2.01 -6.80
C ASP A 33 -7.72 2.69 -5.77
N LYS A 34 -8.26 1.93 -4.81
CA LYS A 34 -9.05 2.50 -3.69
C LYS A 34 -8.21 3.45 -2.81
N HIS A 35 -6.88 3.41 -2.93
CA HIS A 35 -5.96 4.38 -2.32
C HIS A 35 -6.13 5.81 -2.77
N SER A 36 -6.48 6.02 -4.04
CA SER A 36 -6.63 7.36 -4.61
C SER A 36 -7.66 8.18 -3.81
N LYS A 37 -8.75 7.52 -3.38
CA LYS A 37 -9.80 8.12 -2.57
C LYS A 37 -9.28 8.61 -1.21
N PHE A 38 -8.50 7.79 -0.51
CA PHE A 38 -7.90 8.17 0.78
C PHE A 38 -6.99 9.40 0.61
N VAL A 39 -6.14 9.41 -0.41
CA VAL A 39 -5.26 10.55 -0.72
C VAL A 39 -6.10 11.82 -0.97
N HIS A 40 -7.15 11.74 -1.78
CA HIS A 40 -8.02 12.88 -2.07
C HIS A 40 -8.73 13.42 -0.83
N GLU A 41 -9.19 12.55 0.06
CA GLU A 41 -9.80 12.93 1.35
C GLU A 41 -8.80 13.68 2.24
N LYS A 42 -7.56 13.18 2.33
CA LYS A 42 -6.50 13.82 3.12
C LYS A 42 -6.10 15.17 2.57
N ILE A 43 -6.03 15.32 1.25
CA ILE A 43 -5.79 16.62 0.62
C ILE A 43 -6.93 17.59 0.91
N GLY A 44 -8.18 17.12 0.89
CA GLY A 44 -9.33 17.95 1.29
C GLY A 44 -9.18 18.53 2.71
N LYS A 45 -8.72 17.72 3.66
CA LYS A 45 -8.43 18.19 5.03
C LYS A 45 -7.29 19.21 5.06
N ILE A 46 -6.19 18.94 4.36
CA ILE A 46 -5.05 19.87 4.24
C ILE A 46 -5.51 21.22 3.67
N LEU A 47 -6.32 21.19 2.62
CA LEU A 47 -6.84 22.41 1.98
C LEU A 47 -7.78 23.20 2.91
N SER A 48 -8.59 22.53 3.72
CA SER A 48 -9.45 23.19 4.71
C SER A 48 -8.67 23.95 5.79
N LEU A 49 -7.42 23.55 6.06
CA LEU A 49 -6.53 24.18 7.03
C LEU A 49 -5.58 25.20 6.38
N LEU A 50 -5.55 25.30 5.05
CA LEU A 50 -4.53 26.03 4.32
C LEU A 50 -4.51 27.52 4.65
N GLU A 51 -5.67 28.16 4.78
CA GLU A 51 -5.74 29.59 5.04
C GLU A 51 -5.23 29.93 6.45
N VAL A 52 -5.60 29.11 7.44
CA VAL A 52 -5.09 29.24 8.82
C VAL A 52 -3.58 29.04 8.84
N ALA A 53 -3.09 27.99 8.17
CA ALA A 53 -1.66 27.68 8.09
C ALA A 53 -0.86 28.79 7.39
N LYS A 54 -1.40 29.43 6.34
CA LYS A 54 -0.76 30.57 5.67
C LYS A 54 -0.62 31.77 6.59
N ASN A 55 -1.65 32.08 7.37
CA ASN A 55 -1.64 33.20 8.30
C ASN A 55 -0.66 32.98 9.46
N SER A 56 -0.58 31.76 9.99
CA SER A 56 0.35 31.40 11.05
C SER A 56 1.75 31.03 10.56
N LYS A 57 1.93 30.81 9.25
CA LYS A 57 3.13 30.22 8.62
C LYS A 57 3.50 28.86 9.22
N ASP A 58 2.50 28.11 9.66
CA ASP A 58 2.67 26.85 10.37
C ASP A 58 2.55 25.66 9.40
N LEU A 59 3.68 25.05 9.07
CA LEU A 59 3.71 23.83 8.26
C LEU A 59 3.20 22.62 9.05
N ASP A 60 3.40 22.60 10.36
CA ASP A 60 3.06 21.46 11.22
C ASP A 60 1.54 21.31 11.33
N LEU A 61 0.80 22.42 11.25
CA LEU A 61 -0.65 22.39 11.12
C LEU A 61 -1.10 21.58 9.89
N LEU A 62 -0.43 21.74 8.74
CA LEU A 62 -0.76 20.99 7.51
C LEU A 62 -0.28 19.54 7.56
N THR A 63 0.92 19.31 8.12
CA THR A 63 1.50 17.97 8.16
C THR A 63 0.88 17.08 9.24
N SER A 64 0.17 17.66 10.22
CA SER A 64 -0.62 16.93 11.21
C SER A 64 -1.69 16.01 10.59
N GLU A 65 -2.10 16.30 9.35
CA GLU A 65 -3.05 15.48 8.58
C GLU A 65 -2.39 14.36 7.76
N LEU A 66 -1.06 14.17 7.85
CA LEU A 66 -0.33 13.11 7.14
C LEU A 66 -0.38 11.77 7.89
N TRP A 67 -1.59 11.26 8.08
CA TRP A 67 -1.82 9.95 8.68
C TRP A 67 -1.43 8.83 7.71
N ILE A 68 -0.94 7.73 8.26
CA ILE A 68 -0.66 6.51 7.49
C ILE A 68 -1.98 5.98 6.92
N ASP A 69 -1.95 5.62 5.64
CA ASP A 69 -3.07 4.98 4.96
C ASP A 69 -3.49 3.68 5.69
N PRO A 70 -4.75 3.52 6.11
CA PRO A 70 -5.24 2.30 6.75
C PRO A 70 -4.95 1.02 5.97
N TRP A 71 -4.85 1.10 4.64
CA TRP A 71 -4.44 -0.05 3.84
C TRP A 71 -2.97 -0.42 4.08
N LEU A 72 -2.05 0.53 4.24
CA LEU A 72 -0.65 0.21 4.54
C LEU A 72 -0.53 -0.50 5.90
N TYR A 73 -1.38 -0.11 6.85
CA TYR A 73 -1.49 -0.80 8.12
C TYR A 73 -2.03 -2.24 7.96
N ARG A 74 -3.05 -2.45 7.12
CA ARG A 74 -3.53 -3.82 6.78
C ARG A 74 -2.44 -4.68 6.15
N GLN A 75 -1.68 -4.11 5.20
CA GLN A 75 -0.55 -4.78 4.55
C GLN A 75 0.52 -5.18 5.55
N HIS A 76 0.84 -4.30 6.51
CA HIS A 76 1.79 -4.61 7.58
C HIS A 76 1.32 -5.79 8.43
N ASN A 77 0.06 -5.75 8.88
CA ASN A 77 -0.49 -6.82 9.71
C ASN A 77 -0.51 -8.16 8.98
N ILE A 78 -0.89 -8.17 7.70
CA ILE A 78 -0.84 -9.39 6.90
C ILE A 78 0.59 -9.90 6.72
N SER A 79 1.57 -9.01 6.50
CA SER A 79 2.96 -9.43 6.38
C SER A 79 3.45 -10.19 7.63
N ASN A 80 3.04 -9.74 8.84
CA ASN A 80 3.36 -10.39 10.10
C ASN A 80 2.61 -11.71 10.28
N LEU A 81 1.33 -11.76 9.90
CA LEU A 81 0.52 -12.99 9.92
C LEU A 81 1.12 -14.05 9.02
N ILE A 82 1.52 -13.68 7.80
CA ILE A 82 2.22 -14.57 6.87
C ILE A 82 3.50 -15.06 7.53
N PHE A 83 4.37 -14.15 7.99
CA PHE A 83 5.68 -14.47 8.55
C PHE A 83 5.65 -15.45 9.73
N THR A 84 4.58 -15.41 10.52
CA THR A 84 4.43 -16.25 11.73
C THR A 84 3.63 -17.53 11.49
N ASP A 85 2.98 -17.70 10.32
CA ASP A 85 2.15 -18.87 10.07
C ASP A 85 3.01 -20.15 9.92
N PRO A 86 2.79 -21.19 10.77
CA PRO A 86 3.57 -22.43 10.72
C PRO A 86 3.11 -23.40 9.62
N PHE A 87 1.94 -23.18 9.02
CA PHE A 87 1.39 -24.02 7.95
C PHE A 87 1.74 -23.49 6.57
N LEU A 88 2.25 -22.25 6.47
CA LEU A 88 2.85 -21.73 5.24
C LEU A 88 4.28 -22.27 5.06
N PRO A 89 4.64 -22.76 3.86
CA PRO A 89 6.00 -23.21 3.58
C PRO A 89 7.01 -22.08 3.80
N LYS A 90 8.11 -22.37 4.50
CA LYS A 90 9.12 -21.37 4.90
C LYS A 90 9.54 -20.45 3.75
N GLN A 91 9.80 -21.02 2.56
CA GLN A 91 10.21 -20.26 1.38
C GLN A 91 9.15 -19.24 0.93
N LEU A 92 7.88 -19.65 0.86
CA LEU A 92 6.76 -18.76 0.51
C LEU A 92 6.57 -17.70 1.59
N ARG A 93 6.59 -18.13 2.85
CA ARG A 93 6.43 -17.25 4.01
C ARG A 93 7.44 -16.12 4.02
N GLU A 94 8.73 -16.43 3.90
CA GLU A 94 9.81 -15.44 3.89
C GLU A 94 9.72 -14.53 2.66
N LYS A 95 9.48 -15.10 1.48
CA LYS A 95 9.44 -14.35 0.22
C LYS A 95 8.28 -13.35 0.19
N VAL A 96 7.08 -13.79 0.60
CA VAL A 96 5.87 -12.97 0.55
C VAL A 96 5.85 -11.95 1.68
N SER A 97 6.13 -12.35 2.92
CA SER A 97 6.19 -11.39 4.06
C SER A 97 7.23 -10.29 3.83
N LYS A 98 8.41 -10.64 3.31
CA LYS A 98 9.46 -9.67 2.96
C LYS A 98 8.95 -8.65 1.94
N PHE A 99 8.30 -9.10 0.87
CA PHE A 99 7.76 -8.20 -0.16
C PHE A 99 6.76 -7.20 0.43
N TYR A 100 5.81 -7.66 1.24
CA TYR A 100 4.82 -6.77 1.86
C TYR A 100 5.43 -5.85 2.91
N GLY A 101 6.38 -6.35 3.71
CA GLY A 101 7.11 -5.53 4.67
C GLY A 101 7.90 -4.39 4.00
N GLU A 102 8.69 -4.72 2.97
CA GLU A 102 9.44 -3.74 2.18
C GLU A 102 8.52 -2.72 1.50
N ARG A 103 7.39 -3.19 0.94
CA ARG A 103 6.39 -2.34 0.30
C ARG A 103 5.78 -1.33 1.26
N VAL A 104 5.38 -1.76 2.46
CA VAL A 104 4.79 -0.88 3.47
C VAL A 104 5.78 0.24 3.85
N ILE A 105 7.03 -0.11 4.10
CA ILE A 105 8.08 0.85 4.47
C ILE A 105 8.32 1.83 3.33
N ALA A 106 8.46 1.33 2.10
CA ALA A 106 8.75 2.17 0.95
C ALA A 106 7.57 3.10 0.61
N MET A 107 6.35 2.57 0.57
CA MET A 107 5.16 3.34 0.22
C MET A 107 4.81 4.39 1.27
N SER A 108 4.95 4.08 2.57
CA SER A 108 4.76 5.05 3.65
C SER A 108 5.79 6.18 3.57
N THR A 109 7.06 5.85 3.33
CA THR A 109 8.14 6.85 3.15
C THR A 109 7.86 7.76 1.96
N ILE A 110 7.45 7.20 0.82
CA ILE A 110 7.09 7.96 -0.38
C ILE A 110 5.90 8.88 -0.09
N TYR A 111 4.85 8.35 0.55
CA TYR A 111 3.66 9.12 0.89
C TYR A 111 4.02 10.33 1.74
N THR A 112 4.68 10.12 2.87
CA THR A 112 5.07 11.21 3.77
C THR A 112 5.97 12.23 3.06
N THR A 113 6.93 11.77 2.25
CA THR A 113 7.82 12.68 1.51
C THR A 113 7.07 13.55 0.50
N VAL A 114 6.21 12.94 -0.33
CA VAL A 114 5.46 13.64 -1.37
C VAL A 114 4.45 14.61 -0.75
N MET A 115 3.75 14.17 0.30
CA MET A 115 2.71 14.97 0.94
C MET A 115 3.30 16.13 1.76
N THR A 116 4.39 15.91 2.49
CA THR A 116 5.10 17.02 3.17
C THR A 116 5.59 18.07 2.18
N LYS A 117 6.11 17.62 1.02
CA LYS A 117 6.51 18.54 -0.05
C LYS A 117 5.30 19.31 -0.61
N LEU A 118 4.17 18.63 -0.82
CA LEU A 118 2.92 19.26 -1.24
C LEU A 118 2.48 20.36 -0.25
N CYS A 119 2.46 20.05 1.05
CA CYS A 119 2.12 21.03 2.09
C CYS A 119 3.07 22.25 2.05
N SER A 120 4.38 22.03 1.89
CA SER A 120 5.35 23.11 1.75
C SER A 120 5.12 23.96 0.49
N ASP A 121 4.81 23.33 -0.64
CA ASP A 121 4.51 24.03 -1.90
C ASP A 121 3.21 24.86 -1.79
N LEU A 122 2.17 24.32 -1.15
CA LEU A 122 0.90 25.01 -0.88
C LEU A 122 1.09 26.23 0.03
N LEU A 123 1.84 26.06 1.12
CA LEU A 123 2.11 27.14 2.08
C LEU A 123 2.90 28.29 1.43
N LYS A 124 3.81 27.97 0.50
CA LYS A 124 4.58 28.94 -0.28
C LYS A 124 3.80 29.55 -1.45
N GLY A 125 2.54 29.17 -1.65
CA GLY A 125 1.70 29.64 -2.76
C GLY A 125 2.22 29.22 -4.14
N LYS A 126 2.99 28.13 -4.23
CA LYS A 126 3.54 27.61 -5.50
C LYS A 126 2.50 26.86 -6.34
N LEU A 127 1.40 26.45 -5.72
CA LEU A 127 0.26 25.84 -6.38
C LEU A 127 -0.90 26.84 -6.29
N LYS A 128 -1.34 27.34 -7.45
CA LYS A 128 -2.45 28.30 -7.58
C LYS A 128 -3.57 27.69 -8.41
N ASP A 129 -3.86 26.43 -8.12
CA ASP A 129 -4.79 25.60 -8.88
C ASP A 129 -6.06 25.36 -8.06
N THR A 130 -7.09 24.82 -8.71
CA THR A 130 -8.32 24.38 -8.05
C THR A 130 -8.07 23.17 -7.13
N ASP A 131 -8.96 22.95 -6.16
CA ASP A 131 -8.92 21.77 -5.28
C ASP A 131 -8.79 20.45 -6.06
N SER A 132 -9.46 20.35 -7.21
CA SER A 132 -9.43 19.18 -8.08
C SER A 132 -8.06 18.97 -8.72
N GLU A 133 -7.43 20.04 -9.18
CA GLU A 133 -6.10 20.01 -9.79
C GLU A 133 -5.01 19.71 -8.75
N ILE A 134 -5.14 20.25 -7.53
CA ILE A 134 -4.22 19.95 -6.42
C ILE A 134 -4.31 18.46 -6.04
N LYS A 135 -5.53 17.92 -5.90
CA LYS A 135 -5.76 16.49 -5.65
C LYS A 135 -5.12 15.62 -6.72
N SER A 136 -5.38 15.95 -7.98
CA SER A 136 -4.82 15.22 -9.14
C SER A 136 -3.29 15.29 -9.18
N THR A 137 -2.72 16.47 -8.95
CA THR A 137 -1.27 16.69 -8.92
C THR A 137 -0.59 15.86 -7.84
N ALA A 138 -1.17 15.81 -6.64
CA ALA A 138 -0.64 15.00 -5.55
C ALA A 138 -0.69 13.51 -5.87
N TRP A 139 -1.81 13.01 -6.42
CA TRP A 139 -1.94 11.62 -6.83
C TRP A 139 -0.93 11.23 -7.91
N ILE A 140 -0.74 12.08 -8.92
CA ILE A 140 0.28 11.88 -9.97
C ILE A 140 1.68 11.81 -9.35
N ARG A 141 2.05 12.77 -8.48
CA ARG A 141 3.35 12.79 -7.81
C ARG A 141 3.60 11.53 -6.96
N LEU A 142 2.57 10.99 -6.32
CA LEU A 142 2.63 9.75 -5.55
C LEU A 142 2.86 8.55 -6.47
N ASN A 143 2.03 8.38 -7.50
CA ASN A 143 2.17 7.28 -8.43
C ASN A 143 3.51 7.28 -9.17
N ASP A 144 3.99 8.43 -9.62
CA ASP A 144 5.30 8.57 -10.24
C ASP A 144 6.42 8.11 -9.30
N SER A 145 6.32 8.51 -8.02
CA SER A 145 7.26 8.09 -6.98
C SER A 145 7.19 6.58 -6.72
N TYR A 146 6.00 5.99 -6.68
CA TYR A 146 5.82 4.53 -6.56
C TYR A 146 6.44 3.80 -7.75
N HIS A 147 6.16 4.24 -8.98
CA HIS A 147 6.74 3.66 -10.19
C HIS A 147 8.26 3.72 -10.19
N LYS A 148 8.86 4.88 -9.88
CA LYS A 148 10.32 5.07 -9.80
C LYS A 148 11.00 4.18 -8.76
N LYS A 149 10.27 3.79 -7.71
CA LYS A 149 10.77 2.91 -6.64
C LYS A 149 10.40 1.44 -6.82
N ASN A 150 9.87 1.05 -8.00
CA ASN A 150 9.40 -0.30 -8.31
C ASN A 150 8.22 -0.80 -7.45
N TRP A 151 7.44 0.12 -6.89
CA TRP A 151 6.22 -0.18 -6.12
C TRP A 151 4.94 0.24 -6.84
N GLY A 152 5.04 0.67 -8.09
CA GLY A 152 3.88 0.94 -8.93
C GLY A 152 3.06 -0.32 -9.22
N TRP A 153 1.79 -0.11 -9.57
CA TRP A 153 0.80 -1.16 -9.83
C TRP A 153 1.33 -2.33 -10.67
N GLU A 154 1.96 -2.06 -11.82
CA GLU A 154 2.44 -3.11 -12.73
C GLU A 154 3.46 -4.05 -12.08
N LYS A 155 4.39 -3.50 -11.28
CA LYS A 155 5.41 -4.28 -10.58
C LYS A 155 4.79 -5.11 -9.47
N THR A 156 3.85 -4.52 -8.72
CA THR A 156 3.07 -5.21 -7.68
C THR A 156 2.28 -6.38 -8.27
N HIS A 157 1.54 -6.14 -9.35
CA HIS A 157 0.76 -7.17 -10.05
C HIS A 157 1.63 -8.33 -10.54
N LYS A 158 2.74 -8.03 -11.23
CA LYS A 158 3.72 -9.05 -11.67
C LYS A 158 4.27 -9.87 -10.50
N LYS A 159 4.50 -9.24 -9.35
CA LYS A 159 5.01 -9.92 -8.17
C LYS A 159 3.98 -10.85 -7.54
N ILE A 160 2.73 -10.40 -7.44
CA ILE A 160 1.59 -11.20 -6.98
C ILE A 160 1.41 -12.44 -7.86
N GLU A 161 1.38 -12.28 -9.19
CA GLU A 161 1.26 -13.41 -10.12
C GLU A 161 2.44 -14.39 -9.98
N SER A 162 3.66 -13.90 -9.78
CA SER A 162 4.80 -14.77 -9.48
C SER A 162 4.61 -15.58 -8.19
N PHE A 163 4.08 -14.98 -7.12
CA PHE A 163 3.82 -15.70 -5.88
C PHE A 163 2.72 -16.75 -6.03
N ARG A 164 1.68 -16.45 -6.80
CA ARG A 164 0.63 -17.42 -7.11
C ARG A 164 1.17 -18.63 -7.87
N GLY A 165 2.04 -18.40 -8.86
CA GLY A 165 2.73 -19.50 -9.55
C GLY A 165 3.61 -20.35 -8.61
N ASP A 166 4.25 -19.74 -7.61
CA ASP A 166 5.01 -20.50 -6.60
C ASP A 166 4.09 -21.31 -5.67
N ILE A 167 2.93 -20.76 -5.29
CA ILE A 167 1.91 -21.46 -4.51
C ILE A 167 1.37 -22.66 -5.29
N GLU A 168 1.02 -22.47 -6.57
CA GLU A 168 0.52 -23.54 -7.43
C GLU A 168 1.54 -24.67 -7.56
N LYS A 169 2.80 -24.34 -7.84
CA LYS A 169 3.90 -25.32 -7.87
C LYS A 169 3.97 -26.09 -6.56
N TYR A 170 3.92 -25.42 -5.41
CA TYR A 170 3.95 -26.09 -4.12
C TYR A 170 2.76 -27.05 -3.94
N LEU A 171 1.54 -26.62 -4.30
CA LEU A 171 0.34 -27.46 -4.22
C LEU A 171 0.48 -28.73 -5.07
N THR A 172 1.14 -28.67 -6.23
CA THR A 172 1.38 -29.87 -7.05
C THR A 172 2.34 -30.88 -6.40
N THR A 173 3.22 -30.43 -5.49
CA THR A 173 4.13 -31.31 -4.74
C THR A 173 3.47 -32.00 -3.54
N LEU A 174 2.26 -31.56 -3.16
CA LEU A 174 1.48 -32.15 -2.07
C LEU A 174 0.53 -33.28 -2.55
N LYS A 175 0.41 -33.47 -3.86
CA LYS A 175 -0.32 -34.59 -4.46
C LYS A 175 0.51 -35.87 -4.37
#